data_AF-A0A3A5VW78-F1
#
_entry.id   AF-A0A3A5VW78-F1
#
_cell.length_a   1.000
_cell.length_b   1.000
_cell.length_c   1.000
_cell.angle_alpha   90.00
_cell.angle_beta   90.00
_cell.angle_gamma   90.00
#
_symmetry.space_group_name_H-M   'P 1'
#
loop_
_entity.id
_entity.type
_entity.pdbx_description
1 polymer ?
#
loop_
_entity_poly.entity_id
_entity_poly.type
_entity_poly.pdbx_seq_one_letter_code
_entity_poly.pdbx_strand_id
1 'polypeptide(L)'
;MGRGLSATIVLICLMFQPLSDTSILDTETNFLSAKNSGIDITPVEISITYSNVADENQFKMFSSNHPIPNFNRPAELYVTDSVNSTPMDIEVTVRNDGTSTSGIITLQLLILHNEYEQFELANRTITMNGLSNSGQGIATFYNVYVNYSG
;
A
#
# COMPACT_ATOMS: atom_id res chain seq x y z
N MET A 1 60.39 30.64 35.20
CA MET A 1 59.22 31.52 35.00
C MET A 1 58.91 31.48 33.50
N GLY A 2 57.90 30.82 32.94
CA GLY A 2 56.63 30.31 33.43
C GLY A 2 55.61 30.63 32.32
N ARG A 3 55.50 29.79 31.30
CA ARG A 3 54.47 29.92 30.25
C ARG A 3 53.62 28.65 30.28
N GLY A 4 52.61 28.66 31.13
CA GLY A 4 51.59 27.61 31.13
C GLY A 4 50.77 27.72 29.86
N LEU A 5 50.80 26.67 29.03
CA LEU A 5 49.77 26.48 28.01
C LEU A 5 48.49 26.09 28.74
N SER A 6 47.52 27.01 28.82
CA SER A 6 46.14 26.64 29.17
C SER A 6 45.57 25.82 28.01
N ALA A 7 45.30 24.54 28.27
CA ALA A 7 44.51 23.70 27.40
C ALA A 7 43.02 23.95 27.71
N THR A 8 42.29 24.52 26.76
CA THR A 8 40.84 24.70 26.85
C THR A 8 40.16 23.41 26.37
N ILE A 9 39.53 22.67 27.29
CA ILE A 9 38.70 21.51 26.95
C ILE A 9 37.33 22.03 26.50
N VAL A 10 36.97 21.78 25.24
CA VAL A 10 35.62 22.05 24.72
C VAL A 10 34.80 20.77 24.88
N LEU A 11 33.87 20.78 25.84
CA LEU A 11 32.89 19.73 26.05
C LEU A 11 31.70 19.98 25.11
N ILE A 12 31.58 19.18 24.04
CA ILE A 12 30.41 19.20 23.15
C ILE A 12 29.37 18.25 23.74
N CYS A 13 28.34 18.80 24.39
CA CYS A 13 27.16 18.05 24.80
C CYS A 13 26.27 17.78 23.58
N LEU A 14 26.30 16.56 23.04
CA LEU A 14 25.31 16.09 22.07
C LEU A 14 23.96 15.95 22.80
N MET A 15 23.04 16.89 22.56
CA MET A 15 21.65 16.74 22.97
C MET A 15 21.00 15.73 22.04
N PHE A 16 20.73 14.53 22.54
CA PHE A 16 19.83 13.57 21.88
C PHE A 16 18.42 14.16 21.88
N GLN A 17 18.00 14.72 20.75
CA GLN A 17 16.59 15.01 20.50
C GLN A 17 15.93 13.72 20.03
N PRO A 18 14.80 13.27 20.61
CA PRO A 18 14.02 12.20 20.01
C PRO A 18 13.44 12.72 18.69
N LEU A 19 13.82 12.10 17.57
CA LEU A 19 13.14 12.28 16.29
C LEU A 19 11.77 11.59 16.42
N SER A 20 10.75 12.36 16.72
CA SER A 20 9.36 11.93 16.55
C SER A 20 8.97 12.16 15.10
N ASP A 21 9.36 11.26 14.19
CA ASP A 21 8.85 11.25 12.82
C ASP A 21 7.39 10.80 12.86
N THR A 22 6.50 11.79 12.88
CA THR A 22 5.05 11.61 12.73
C THR A 22 4.66 12.02 11.32
N SER A 23 5.26 11.37 10.32
CA SER A 23 4.91 11.60 8.92
C SER A 23 4.68 10.26 8.22
N ILE A 24 3.69 9.51 8.69
CA ILE A 24 2.87 8.72 7.78
C ILE A 24 1.87 9.71 7.17
N LEU A 25 2.38 10.56 6.27
CA LEU A 25 1.51 11.14 5.25
C LEU A 25 1.42 10.05 4.18
N ASP A 26 0.27 9.38 4.12
CA ASP A 26 -0.15 8.68 2.91
C ASP A 26 -0.12 9.70 1.78
N THR A 27 1.01 9.76 1.09
CA THR A 27 1.15 10.56 -0.11
C THR A 27 0.41 9.78 -1.17
N GLU A 28 -0.87 10.07 -1.36
CA GLU A 28 -1.53 9.78 -2.63
C GLU A 28 -0.77 10.55 -3.71
N THR A 29 0.24 9.91 -4.29
CA THR A 29 0.95 10.41 -5.46
C THR A 29 -0.03 10.39 -6.64
N ASN A 30 -0.82 11.46 -6.73
CA ASN A 30 -1.63 11.76 -7.90
C ASN A 30 -0.67 12.18 -9.01
N PHE A 31 -0.33 11.24 -9.90
CA PHE A 31 0.47 11.50 -11.10
C PHE A 31 -0.33 12.35 -12.09
N LEU A 32 -0.47 13.65 -11.84
CA LEU A 32 -1.05 14.61 -12.78
C LEU A 32 -0.07 14.88 -13.92
N SER A 33 0.03 13.95 -14.87
CA SER A 33 0.58 14.25 -16.19
C SER A 33 -0.56 14.82 -17.03
N ALA A 34 -0.45 16.08 -17.47
CA ALA A 34 -1.36 16.62 -18.49
C ALA A 34 -1.12 15.86 -19.80
N LYS A 35 -1.87 14.77 -20.02
CA LYS A 35 -1.71 13.90 -21.18
C LYS A 35 -2.58 14.43 -22.33
N ASN A 36 -1.92 14.81 -23.43
CA ASN A 36 -2.56 15.24 -24.68
C ASN A 36 -3.41 14.13 -25.37
N SER A 37 -3.51 12.93 -24.78
CA SER A 37 -4.34 11.84 -25.30
C SER A 37 -5.81 11.93 -24.89
N GLY A 38 -6.16 12.75 -23.88
CA GLY A 38 -7.50 12.78 -23.30
C GLY A 38 -7.91 11.48 -22.60
N ILE A 39 -6.97 10.57 -22.33
CA ILE A 39 -7.18 9.33 -21.58
C ILE A 39 -6.64 9.56 -20.16
N ASP A 40 -7.44 9.27 -19.15
CA ASP A 40 -7.08 9.41 -17.74
C ASP A 40 -7.55 8.18 -16.97
N ILE A 41 -6.64 7.25 -16.68
CA ILE A 41 -6.95 5.96 -16.06
C ILE A 41 -6.48 5.98 -14.62
N THR A 42 -7.41 5.81 -13.69
CA THR A 42 -7.14 5.86 -12.26
C THR A 42 -7.82 4.69 -11.54
N PRO A 43 -7.13 3.98 -10.63
CA PRO A 43 -7.79 3.05 -9.72
C PRO A 43 -8.63 3.83 -8.71
N VAL A 44 -9.89 3.46 -8.53
CA VAL A 44 -10.84 4.22 -7.67
C VAL A 44 -11.33 3.43 -6.47
N GLU A 45 -11.19 2.11 -6.49
CA GLU A 45 -11.59 1.24 -5.38
C GLU A 45 -10.76 -0.05 -5.44
N ILE A 46 -10.46 -0.60 -4.26
CA ILE A 46 -9.78 -1.88 -4.09
C ILE A 46 -10.61 -2.71 -3.11
N SER A 47 -10.86 -3.97 -3.49
CA SER A 47 -11.50 -4.98 -2.65
C SER A 47 -10.59 -6.19 -2.52
N ILE A 48 -10.50 -6.74 -1.32
CA ILE A 48 -9.63 -7.89 -1.00
C ILE A 48 -10.50 -8.96 -0.35
N THR A 49 -10.42 -10.18 -0.89
CA THR A 49 -11.09 -11.36 -0.34
C THR A 49 -10.12 -12.53 -0.25
N TYR A 50 -10.35 -13.43 0.70
CA TYR A 50 -9.60 -14.68 0.72
C TYR A 50 -10.06 -15.58 -0.44
N SER A 51 -9.13 -16.20 -1.16
CA SER A 51 -9.47 -17.05 -2.31
C SER A 51 -10.19 -18.34 -1.91
N ASN A 52 -10.21 -18.69 -0.62
CA ASN A 52 -10.96 -19.84 -0.10
C ASN A 52 -11.59 -19.58 1.28
N VAL A 53 -12.67 -20.30 1.55
CA VAL A 53 -13.52 -20.14 2.74
C VAL A 53 -12.82 -20.63 4.03
N ALA A 54 -11.90 -21.59 3.93
CA ALA A 54 -11.19 -22.10 5.12
C ALA A 54 -10.30 -21.00 5.71
N ASP A 55 -9.52 -20.34 4.86
CA ASP A 55 -8.66 -19.22 5.25
C ASP A 55 -9.50 -18.01 5.70
N GLU A 56 -10.59 -17.69 5.01
CA GLU A 56 -11.49 -16.61 5.42
C GLU A 56 -11.99 -16.81 6.86
N ASN A 57 -12.49 -18.02 7.17
CA ASN A 57 -13.01 -18.32 8.50
C ASN A 57 -11.94 -18.23 9.59
N GLN A 58 -10.69 -18.52 9.25
CA GLN A 58 -9.58 -18.48 10.19
C GLN A 58 -9.06 -17.06 10.41
N PHE A 59 -8.97 -16.25 9.36
CA PHE A 59 -8.19 -15.01 9.38
C PHE A 59 -9.00 -13.73 9.26
N LYS A 60 -10.26 -13.78 8.80
CA LYS A 60 -11.10 -12.58 8.58
C LYS A 60 -11.21 -11.68 9.80
N MET A 61 -11.26 -12.27 11.02
CA MET A 61 -11.34 -11.49 12.27
C MET A 61 -10.15 -10.55 12.51
N PHE A 62 -9.00 -10.82 11.87
CA PHE A 62 -7.78 -10.02 11.96
C PHE A 62 -7.58 -9.07 10.77
N SER A 63 -8.46 -9.11 9.76
CA SER A 63 -8.35 -8.26 8.56
C SER A 63 -8.91 -6.85 8.77
N SER A 64 -8.48 -5.85 7.99
CA SER A 64 -9.04 -4.48 8.07
C SER A 64 -10.49 -4.40 7.62
N ASN A 65 -11.02 -5.46 7.01
CA ASN A 65 -12.41 -5.58 6.58
C ASN A 65 -13.37 -5.57 7.80
N HIS A 66 -13.74 -4.37 8.23
CA HIS A 66 -14.65 -4.07 9.33
C HIS A 66 -15.82 -3.23 8.80
N PRO A 67 -17.07 -3.43 9.29
CA PRO A 67 -17.49 -4.34 10.36
C PRO A 67 -17.64 -5.80 9.93
N ILE A 68 -17.37 -6.71 10.87
CA ILE A 68 -17.62 -8.15 10.69
C ILE A 68 -18.94 -8.48 11.41
N PRO A 69 -19.90 -9.15 10.74
CA PRO A 69 -21.16 -9.52 11.38
C PRO A 69 -20.94 -10.29 12.67
N ASN A 70 -21.62 -9.88 13.76
CA ASN A 70 -21.53 -10.47 15.09
C ASN A 70 -20.14 -10.44 15.75
N PHE A 71 -19.20 -9.62 15.25
CA PHE A 71 -17.88 -9.46 15.84
C PHE A 71 -17.52 -7.98 15.96
N ASN A 72 -17.43 -7.51 17.20
CA ASN A 72 -16.91 -6.18 17.49
C ASN A 72 -15.42 -6.28 17.81
N ARG A 73 -14.57 -5.89 16.86
CA ARG A 73 -13.11 -5.96 17.03
C ARG A 73 -12.64 -4.93 18.06
N PRO A 74 -11.85 -5.33 19.07
CA PRO A 74 -11.21 -4.37 19.98
C PRO A 74 -10.32 -3.38 19.21
N ALA A 75 -10.33 -2.10 19.61
CA ALA A 75 -9.55 -1.06 18.94
C ALA A 75 -8.03 -1.27 19.03
N GLU A 76 -7.56 -2.01 20.05
CA GLU A 76 -6.14 -2.30 20.29
C GLU A 76 -5.63 -3.55 19.54
N LEU A 77 -6.50 -4.27 18.82
CA LEU A 77 -6.09 -5.48 18.10
C LEU A 77 -5.34 -5.09 16.82
N TYR A 78 -4.11 -5.57 16.67
CA TYR A 78 -3.36 -5.44 15.42
C TYR A 78 -4.12 -6.09 14.27
N VAL A 79 -4.12 -5.38 13.14
CA VAL A 79 -4.85 -5.74 11.94
C VAL A 79 -3.84 -6.13 10.87
N THR A 80 -4.11 -7.21 10.15
CA THR A 80 -3.30 -7.65 9.01
C THR A 80 -4.18 -7.90 7.80
N ASP A 81 -3.85 -7.25 6.69
CA ASP A 81 -4.60 -7.39 5.44
C ASP A 81 -4.13 -8.58 4.60
N SER A 82 -2.99 -9.15 4.96
CA SER A 82 -2.47 -10.37 4.33
C SER A 82 -1.86 -11.30 5.37
N VAL A 83 -2.02 -12.60 5.15
CA VAL A 83 -1.43 -13.65 5.99
C VAL A 83 -0.37 -14.38 5.16
N ASN A 84 0.73 -14.76 5.80
CA ASN A 84 1.85 -15.41 5.12
C ASN A 84 1.40 -16.65 4.35
N SER A 85 1.73 -16.70 3.04
CA SER A 85 1.39 -17.83 2.16
C SER A 85 -0.10 -18.14 2.05
N THR A 86 -0.98 -17.20 2.43
CA THR A 86 -2.43 -17.34 2.29
C THR A 86 -2.90 -16.61 1.03
N PRO A 87 -3.56 -17.30 0.08
CA PRO A 87 -4.02 -16.69 -1.16
C PRO A 87 -5.25 -15.80 -0.96
N MET A 88 -5.25 -14.67 -1.65
CA MET A 88 -6.31 -13.67 -1.70
C MET A 88 -6.60 -13.28 -3.14
N ASP A 89 -7.85 -12.96 -3.43
CA ASP A 89 -8.25 -12.33 -4.67
C ASP A 89 -8.38 -10.82 -4.42
N ILE A 90 -7.74 -10.03 -5.29
CA ILE A 90 -7.71 -8.58 -5.18
C ILE A 90 -8.40 -8.01 -6.42
N GLU A 91 -9.52 -7.32 -6.20
CA GLU A 91 -10.26 -6.64 -7.25
C GLU A 91 -9.91 -5.16 -7.21
N VAL A 92 -9.41 -4.66 -8.33
CA VAL A 92 -9.13 -3.23 -8.52
C VAL A 92 -10.15 -2.68 -9.50
N THR A 93 -10.95 -1.76 -9.00
CA THR A 93 -11.86 -0.98 -9.83
C THR A 93 -11.08 0.16 -10.46
N VAL A 94 -11.14 0.22 -11.79
CA VAL A 94 -10.43 1.21 -12.61
C VAL A 94 -11.44 2.06 -13.35
N ARG A 95 -11.23 3.37 -13.35
CA ARG A 95 -12.08 4.34 -14.05
C ARG A 95 -11.26 5.12 -15.08
N ASN A 96 -11.90 5.43 -16.20
CA ASN A 96 -11.39 6.38 -17.19
C ASN A 96 -12.07 7.74 -17.02
N ASP A 97 -11.44 8.66 -16.29
CA ASP A 97 -11.92 10.04 -16.12
C ASP A 97 -11.60 10.93 -17.32
N GLY A 98 -10.98 10.37 -18.35
CA GLY A 98 -10.64 11.03 -19.58
C GLY A 98 -11.84 11.27 -20.51
N THR A 99 -11.61 12.13 -21.50
CA THR A 99 -12.57 12.44 -22.57
C THR A 99 -12.48 11.48 -23.77
N SER A 100 -11.47 10.60 -23.80
CA SER A 100 -11.23 9.63 -24.88
C SER A 100 -11.26 8.19 -24.37
N THR A 101 -11.68 7.26 -25.24
CA THR A 101 -11.63 5.81 -24.96
C THR A 101 -10.18 5.33 -24.88
N SER A 102 -9.86 4.47 -23.92
CA SER A 102 -8.52 3.90 -23.78
C SER A 102 -8.34 2.62 -24.61
N GLY A 103 -7.07 2.30 -24.92
CA GLY A 103 -6.66 0.99 -25.43
C GLY A 103 -6.54 -0.05 -24.30
N ILE A 104 -5.89 -1.18 -24.57
CA ILE A 104 -5.58 -2.19 -23.55
C ILE A 104 -4.84 -1.53 -22.38
N ILE A 105 -5.31 -1.79 -21.17
CA ILE A 105 -4.74 -1.25 -19.93
C ILE A 105 -3.91 -2.35 -19.28
N THR A 106 -2.68 -2.03 -18.89
CA THR A 106 -1.84 -2.90 -18.07
C THR A 106 -1.85 -2.38 -16.65
N LEU A 107 -2.25 -3.22 -15.70
CA LEU A 107 -2.23 -2.90 -14.28
C LEU A 107 -1.09 -3.65 -13.59
N GLN A 108 -0.36 -2.92 -12.75
CA GLN A 108 0.63 -3.48 -11.85
C GLN A 108 0.14 -3.33 -10.41
N LEU A 109 0.04 -4.45 -9.70
CA LEU A 109 -0.24 -4.49 -8.28
C LEU A 109 1.06 -4.75 -7.53
N LEU A 110 1.37 -3.86 -6.59
CA LEU A 110 2.52 -3.94 -5.71
C LEU A 110 2.03 -3.99 -4.26
N ILE A 111 2.39 -5.03 -3.52
CA ILE A 111 2.16 -5.14 -2.09
C ILE A 111 3.48 -4.84 -1.38
N LEU A 112 3.48 -3.85 -0.50
CA LEU A 112 4.64 -3.40 0.26
C LEU A 112 4.49 -3.73 1.73
N HIS A 113 5.62 -3.84 2.42
CA HIS A 113 5.64 -3.89 3.88
C HIS A 113 5.36 -2.49 4.46
N ASN A 114 4.52 -2.41 5.49
CA ASN A 114 4.12 -1.15 6.14
C ASN A 114 5.24 -0.44 6.91
N GLU A 115 6.27 -1.18 7.35
CA GLU A 115 7.42 -0.64 8.08
C GLU A 115 8.72 -0.53 7.26
N TYR A 116 8.80 -1.18 6.09
CA TYR A 116 10.03 -1.25 5.30
C TYR A 116 9.74 -0.84 3.86
N GLU A 117 10.07 0.41 3.52
CA GLU A 117 9.78 1.05 2.22
C GLU A 117 10.37 0.32 0.99
N GLN A 118 11.31 -0.60 1.21
CA GLN A 118 11.97 -1.36 0.14
C GLN A 118 11.59 -2.84 0.08
N PHE A 119 10.68 -3.30 0.94
CA PHE A 119 10.23 -4.69 0.94
C PHE A 119 8.95 -4.85 0.13
N GLU A 120 9.14 -5.29 -1.11
CA GLU A 120 8.09 -5.80 -1.98
C GLU A 120 7.70 -7.22 -1.51
N LEU A 121 6.46 -7.36 -1.07
CA LEU A 121 5.87 -8.64 -0.63
C LEU A 121 5.20 -9.39 -1.79
N ALA A 122 4.69 -8.67 -2.78
CA ALA A 122 4.16 -9.23 -4.01
C ALA A 122 4.17 -8.21 -5.15
N ASN A 123 4.41 -8.68 -6.36
CA ASN A 123 4.31 -7.90 -7.59
C ASN A 123 3.63 -8.73 -8.66
N ARG A 124 2.53 -8.18 -9.17
CA ARG A 124 1.65 -8.84 -10.11
C ARG A 124 1.30 -7.89 -11.22
N THR A 125 1.16 -8.44 -12.42
CA THR A 125 0.77 -7.67 -13.59
C THR A 125 -0.36 -8.40 -14.29
N ILE A 126 -1.40 -7.66 -14.64
CA ILE A 126 -2.51 -8.14 -15.47
C ILE A 126 -2.81 -7.11 -16.55
N THR A 127 -3.52 -7.56 -17.58
CA THR A 127 -4.04 -6.71 -18.63
C THR A 127 -5.55 -6.79 -18.66
N MET A 128 -6.21 -5.65 -18.88
CA MET A 128 -7.65 -5.58 -19.09
C MET A 128 -7.98 -4.84 -20.38
N ASN A 129 -9.21 -5.04 -20.86
CA ASN A 129 -9.71 -4.30 -22.01
C ASN A 129 -9.73 -2.80 -21.74
N GLY A 130 -9.70 -2.01 -22.82
CA GLY A 130 -9.87 -0.58 -22.74
C GLY A 130 -11.24 -0.17 -22.18
N LEU A 131 -11.29 1.01 -21.61
CA LEU A 131 -12.47 1.63 -21.03
C LEU A 131 -12.93 2.78 -21.92
N SER A 132 -14.24 2.90 -22.11
CA SER A 132 -14.83 4.07 -22.76
C SER A 132 -14.53 5.35 -21.97
N ASN A 133 -14.80 6.51 -22.56
CA ASN A 133 -14.80 7.76 -21.80
C ASN A 133 -15.78 7.66 -20.62
N SER A 134 -15.37 8.12 -19.43
CA SER A 134 -16.12 7.98 -18.18
C SER A 134 -16.52 6.53 -17.84
N GLY A 135 -15.89 5.53 -18.46
CA GLY A 135 -16.14 4.11 -18.24
C GLY A 135 -15.40 3.57 -17.02
N GLN A 136 -15.89 2.46 -16.48
CA GLN A 136 -15.29 1.76 -15.34
C GLN A 136 -15.22 0.25 -15.64
N GLY A 137 -14.21 -0.41 -15.11
CA GLY A 137 -14.06 -1.87 -15.18
C GLY A 137 -13.34 -2.40 -13.95
N ILE A 138 -13.49 -3.70 -13.72
CA ILE A 138 -12.85 -4.41 -12.61
C ILE A 138 -11.75 -5.29 -13.19
N ALA A 139 -10.57 -5.21 -12.58
CA ALA A 139 -9.44 -6.07 -12.88
C ALA A 139 -9.16 -6.95 -11.65
N THR A 140 -9.21 -8.26 -11.81
CA THR A 140 -9.04 -9.21 -10.70
C THR A 140 -7.66 -9.86 -10.75
N PHE A 141 -6.93 -9.76 -9.65
CA PHE A 141 -5.70 -10.50 -9.40
C PHE A 141 -6.05 -11.72 -8.54
N TYR A 142 -5.99 -12.91 -9.13
CA TYR A 142 -6.33 -14.16 -8.44
C TYR A 142 -5.15 -14.74 -7.66
N ASN A 143 -5.44 -15.36 -6.52
CA ASN A 143 -4.49 -16.13 -5.70
C ASN A 143 -3.19 -15.36 -5.40
N VAL A 144 -3.31 -14.07 -5.09
CA VAL A 144 -2.20 -13.26 -4.60
C VAL A 144 -1.88 -13.69 -3.18
N TYR A 145 -0.64 -14.06 -2.92
CA TYR A 145 -0.15 -14.33 -1.58
C TYR A 145 1.18 -13.60 -1.38
N VAL A 146 1.45 -13.26 -0.13
CA VAL A 146 2.71 -12.66 0.32
C VAL A 146 3.60 -13.72 0.95
N ASN A 147 4.91 -13.54 0.86
CA ASN A 147 5.87 -14.31 1.64
C ASN A 147 6.76 -13.38 2.45
N TYR A 148 6.76 -13.54 3.77
CA TYR A 148 7.59 -12.75 4.68
C TYR A 148 8.98 -13.35 4.94
N SER A 149 9.27 -14.57 4.47
CA SER A 149 10.54 -15.27 4.71
C SER A 149 11.57 -15.06 3.59
N GLY A 150 11.69 -13.84 3.07
CA GLY A 150 12.69 -13.49 2.04
C GLY A 150 14.07 -14.06 2.32
#